data_AF-A0AAW8W8T2-F1
#
_entry.id   AF-A0AAW8W8T2-F1
#
_cell.length_a   1.000
_cell.length_b   1.000
_cell.length_c   1.000
_cell.angle_alpha   90.00
_cell.angle_beta   90.00
_cell.angle_gamma   90.00
#
_symmetry.space_group_name_H-M   'P 1'
#
loop_
_entity.id
_entity.type
_entity.pdbx_description
1 polymer ?
#
loop_
_entity_poly.entity_id
_entity_poly.type
_entity_poly.pdbx_seq_one_letter_code
_entity_poly.pdbx_strand_id
1 'polypeptide(L)'
;MAGEQLLDMMEARGGSDSDYSDIVFGTVVSEKPLKIQISNQMVLTDAFLNLSKAVTDHKVKVKDGNDTKTVTVLGALKKGDGVTMIRQDGGQQFYVLEKIGGDEDG
;
A
#
# COMPACT_ATOMS: atom_id res chain seq x y z
N MET A 1 5.61 38.53 -18.23
CA MET A 1 4.79 38.57 -19.47
C MET A 1 3.65 37.59 -19.30
N ALA A 2 2.45 37.85 -19.83
CA ALA A 2 1.34 36.90 -19.72
C ALA A 2 1.68 35.53 -20.35
N GLY A 3 2.57 35.50 -21.36
CA GLY A 3 3.09 34.26 -21.95
C GLY A 3 3.89 33.39 -20.99
N GLU A 4 4.80 33.97 -20.19
CA GLU A 4 5.54 33.26 -19.13
C GLU A 4 4.59 32.60 -18.12
N GLN A 5 3.53 33.32 -17.71
CA GLN A 5 2.55 32.81 -16.76
C GLN A 5 1.73 31.63 -17.33
N LEU A 6 1.47 31.63 -18.64
CA LEU A 6 0.79 30.51 -19.30
C LEU A 6 1.71 29.29 -19.47
N LEU A 7 3.00 29.51 -19.69
CA LEU A 7 4.01 28.45 -19.67
C LEU A 7 4.15 27.84 -18.27
N ASP A 8 4.25 28.66 -17.22
CA ASP A 8 4.28 28.19 -15.82
C ASP A 8 2.99 27.45 -15.44
N MET A 9 1.83 27.88 -15.95
CA MET A 9 0.55 27.18 -15.72
C MET A 9 0.41 25.87 -16.51
N MET A 10 1.09 25.74 -17.65
CA MET A 10 1.19 24.49 -18.42
C MET A 10 2.23 23.52 -17.84
N GLU A 11 3.29 24.04 -17.20
CA GLU A 11 4.36 23.27 -16.55
C GLU A 11 4.06 22.92 -15.08
N ALA A 12 3.18 23.67 -14.41
CA ALA A 12 2.65 23.29 -13.10
C ALA A 12 1.97 21.92 -13.24
N ARG A 13 2.29 20.95 -12.36
CA ARG A 13 1.66 19.61 -12.34
C ARG A 13 0.15 19.76 -12.14
N GLY A 14 -0.60 19.94 -13.23
CA GLY A 14 -2.05 19.91 -13.26
C GLY A 14 -2.53 18.47 -13.14
N GLY A 15 -3.47 18.24 -12.24
CA GLY A 15 -4.07 16.93 -11.99
C GLY A 15 -5.29 17.07 -11.08
N SER A 16 -6.18 16.09 -11.13
CA SER A 16 -7.25 15.93 -10.14
C SER A 16 -6.66 15.38 -8.83
N ASP A 17 -7.37 15.53 -7.71
CA ASP A 17 -6.96 14.97 -6.42
C ASP A 17 -6.67 13.47 -6.47
N SER A 18 -7.15 12.75 -7.50
CA SER A 18 -6.90 11.32 -7.69
C SER A 18 -5.60 10.99 -8.42
N ASP A 19 -4.98 11.97 -9.08
CA ASP A 19 -3.79 11.78 -9.90
C ASP A 19 -2.49 11.82 -9.08
N TYR A 20 -2.52 12.46 -7.91
CA TYR A 20 -1.37 12.59 -7.03
C TYR A 20 -1.15 11.35 -6.15
N SER A 21 0.09 11.17 -5.71
CA SER A 21 0.40 10.19 -4.66
C SER A 21 -0.11 10.65 -3.30
N ASP A 22 -0.87 9.81 -2.61
CA ASP A 22 -1.41 10.10 -1.28
C ASP A 22 -1.39 8.84 -0.39
N ILE A 23 -1.44 9.03 0.93
CA ILE A 23 -1.57 7.95 1.91
C ILE A 23 -3.04 7.60 2.07
N VAL A 24 -3.34 6.32 1.91
CA VAL A 24 -4.71 5.80 1.87
C VAL A 24 -4.83 4.62 2.81
N PHE A 25 -5.92 4.56 3.56
CA PHE A 25 -6.21 3.47 4.48
C PHE A 25 -7.23 2.52 3.87
N GLY A 26 -7.12 1.23 4.20
CA GLY A 26 -8.09 0.24 3.76
C GLY A 26 -8.19 -0.95 4.70
N THR A 27 -9.18 -1.80 4.43
CA THR A 27 -9.47 -3.01 5.18
C THR A 27 -9.43 -4.21 4.24
N VAL A 28 -8.79 -5.30 4.66
CA VAL A 28 -8.69 -6.53 3.88
C VAL A 28 -10.02 -7.27 3.92
N VAL A 29 -10.64 -7.44 2.76
CA VAL A 29 -11.95 -8.13 2.61
C VAL A 29 -11.76 -9.62 2.33
N SER A 30 -10.66 -9.98 1.67
CA SER A 30 -10.35 -11.35 1.25
C SER A 30 -8.84 -11.55 1.13
N GLU A 31 -8.35 -12.73 1.51
CA GLU A 31 -6.92 -13.10 1.45
C GLU A 31 -6.53 -13.74 0.11
N LYS A 32 -7.40 -14.57 -0.49
CA LYS A 32 -7.12 -15.30 -1.74
C LYS A 32 -8.38 -15.35 -2.63
N PRO A 33 -8.46 -14.55 -3.71
CA PRO A 33 -7.52 -13.50 -4.12
C PRO A 33 -7.54 -12.32 -3.14
N LEU A 34 -6.41 -11.63 -3.02
CA LEU A 34 -6.28 -10.47 -2.12
C LEU A 34 -7.19 -9.34 -2.60
N LYS A 35 -8.04 -8.86 -1.68
CA LYS A 35 -8.92 -7.70 -1.92
C LYS A 35 -8.87 -6.75 -0.75
N ILE A 36 -8.64 -5.48 -1.04
CA ILE A 36 -8.55 -4.41 -0.03
C ILE A 36 -9.59 -3.35 -0.36
N GLN A 37 -10.40 -3.00 0.62
CA GLN A 37 -11.42 -1.97 0.51
C GLN A 37 -10.93 -0.68 1.15
N ILE A 38 -10.90 0.42 0.40
CA ILE A 38 -10.44 1.73 0.90
C ILE A 38 -11.59 2.56 1.43
N SER A 39 -12.74 2.49 0.77
CA SER A 39 -13.93 3.30 1.04
C SER A 39 -15.19 2.46 0.85
N ASN A 40 -16.38 3.01 1.13
CA ASN A 40 -17.65 2.27 1.08
C ASN A 40 -17.97 1.61 -0.28
N GLN A 41 -17.26 1.95 -1.36
CA GLN A 41 -17.56 1.42 -2.71
C GLN A 41 -16.33 1.01 -3.53
N MET A 42 -15.10 1.25 -3.08
CA MET A 42 -13.89 0.92 -3.85
C MET A 42 -13.17 -0.29 -3.27
N VAL A 43 -13.16 -1.38 -4.04
CA VAL A 43 -12.43 -2.63 -3.73
C VAL A 43 -11.30 -2.80 -4.74
N LEU A 44 -10.07 -2.78 -4.26
CA LEU A 44 -8.88 -3.08 -5.04
C LEU A 44 -8.65 -4.58 -5.09
N THR A 45 -8.32 -5.07 -6.27
CA THR A 45 -7.88 -6.45 -6.50
C THR A 45 -6.36 -6.51 -6.57
N ASP A 46 -5.80 -7.69 -6.32
CA ASP A 46 -4.36 -8.00 -6.38
C ASP A 46 -3.59 -7.35 -7.55
N ALA A 47 -4.18 -7.26 -8.75
CA ALA A 47 -3.56 -6.64 -9.92
C ALA A 47 -3.17 -5.15 -9.75
N PHE A 48 -3.82 -4.44 -8.82
CA PHE A 48 -3.58 -3.02 -8.54
C PHE A 48 -2.76 -2.82 -7.25
N LEU A 49 -2.39 -3.91 -6.57
CA LEU A 49 -1.73 -3.89 -5.27
C LEU A 49 -0.27 -4.31 -5.42
N ASN A 50 0.63 -3.44 -5.01
CA ASN A 50 2.04 -3.75 -4.81
C ASN A 50 2.29 -3.95 -3.32
N LEU A 51 2.64 -5.16 -2.91
CA LEU A 51 2.82 -5.49 -1.49
C LEU A 51 4.24 -5.16 -1.01
N SER A 52 4.35 -4.53 0.17
CA SER A 52 5.63 -4.43 0.85
C SER A 52 6.05 -5.77 1.46
N LYS A 53 7.33 -5.83 1.82
CA LYS A 53 7.88 -6.94 2.59
C LYS A 53 7.28 -7.04 4.00
N ALA A 54 6.74 -5.96 4.54
CA ALA A 54 6.14 -5.95 5.88
C ALA A 54 4.79 -6.69 5.93
N VAL A 55 4.07 -6.74 4.80
CA VAL A 55 2.75 -7.37 4.68
C VAL A 55 2.81 -8.75 3.99
N THR A 56 4.00 -9.33 3.88
CA THR A 56 4.24 -10.63 3.26
C THR A 56 5.12 -11.51 4.13
N ASP A 57 4.88 -12.82 4.09
CA ASP A 57 5.72 -13.78 4.80
C ASP A 57 7.09 -13.85 4.14
N HIS A 58 8.13 -13.58 4.91
CA HIS A 58 9.49 -13.56 4.39
C HIS A 58 10.49 -14.13 5.39
N LYS A 59 11.52 -14.78 4.85
CA LYS A 59 12.61 -15.35 5.64
C LYS A 59 13.70 -14.31 5.85
N VAL A 60 14.12 -14.14 7.10
CA VAL A 60 15.21 -13.25 7.50
C VAL A 60 16.30 -14.07 8.17
N LYS A 61 17.56 -13.78 7.84
CA LYS A 61 18.72 -14.34 8.53
C LYS A 61 19.04 -13.43 9.71
N VAL A 62 18.98 -13.97 10.93
CA VAL A 62 19.29 -13.27 12.16
C VAL A 62 20.61 -13.82 12.70
N LYS A 63 21.53 -12.93 13.07
CA LYS A 63 22.74 -13.31 13.80
C LYS A 63 22.43 -13.40 15.28
N ASP A 64 22.73 -14.54 15.87
CA ASP A 64 22.64 -14.81 17.30
C ASP A 64 24.07 -15.17 17.76
N GLY A 65 24.84 -14.16 18.13
CA GLY A 65 26.28 -14.29 18.38
C GLY A 65 27.07 -14.63 17.11
N ASN A 66 27.79 -15.75 17.12
CA ASN A 66 28.56 -16.24 15.98
C ASN A 66 27.74 -17.08 14.99
N ASP A 67 26.52 -17.50 15.36
CA ASP A 67 25.68 -18.34 14.51
C ASP A 67 24.63 -17.50 13.77
N THR A 68 24.33 -17.93 12.53
CA THR A 68 23.27 -17.32 11.72
C THR A 68 22.09 -18.27 11.63
N LYS A 69 20.94 -17.87 12.19
CA LYS A 69 19.69 -18.62 12.13
C LYS A 69 18.75 -18.00 11.10
N THR A 70 18.02 -18.83 10.37
CA THR A 70 16.97 -18.35 9.45
C THR A 70 15.64 -18.40 10.18
N VAL A 71 15.01 -17.25 10.36
CA VAL A 71 13.70 -17.11 11.00
C VAL A 71 12.70 -16.67 9.94
N THR A 72 11.46 -17.16 10.03
CA THR A 72 10.36 -16.70 9.16
C THR A 72 9.59 -15.64 9.90
N VAL A 73 9.51 -14.43 9.33
CA VAL A 73 8.65 -13.36 9.82
C VAL A 73 7.29 -13.55 9.17
N LEU A 74 6.27 -13.77 10.01
CA LEU A 74 4.88 -13.93 9.57
C LEU A 74 4.23 -12.55 9.55
N GLY A 75 3.88 -12.09 8.36
CA GLY A 75 3.32 -10.75 8.12
C GLY A 75 2.20 -10.74 7.10
N ALA A 76 1.79 -11.91 6.60
CA ALA A 76 0.71 -12.03 5.63
C ALA A 76 -0.59 -11.38 6.12
N LEU A 77 -1.24 -10.65 5.21
CA LEU A 77 -2.53 -10.00 5.42
C LEU A 77 -3.64 -11.04 5.64
N LYS A 78 -4.46 -10.80 6.66
CA LYS A 78 -5.65 -11.57 6.98
C LYS A 78 -6.91 -10.77 6.73
N LYS A 79 -8.04 -11.45 6.52
CA LYS A 79 -9.35 -10.79 6.45
C LYS A 79 -9.62 -10.00 7.74
N GLY A 80 -10.05 -8.75 7.59
CA GLY A 80 -10.31 -7.84 8.71
C GLY A 80 -9.12 -6.95 9.06
N ASP A 81 -7.94 -7.18 8.48
CA ASP A 81 -6.78 -6.35 8.75
C ASP A 81 -6.93 -4.94 8.16
N GLY A 82 -6.71 -3.92 8.99
CA GLY A 82 -6.48 -2.56 8.58
C GLY A 82 -5.07 -2.40 8.02
N VAL A 83 -4.96 -1.74 6.87
CA VAL A 83 -3.71 -1.50 6.16
C VAL A 83 -3.55 -0.04 5.78
N THR A 84 -2.29 0.41 5.77
CA THR A 84 -1.90 1.70 5.20
C THR A 84 -1.26 1.47 3.84
N MET A 85 -1.62 2.30 2.88
CA MET A 85 -1.19 2.20 1.49
C MET A 85 -0.77 3.57 0.96
N ILE A 86 0.09 3.59 -0.05
CA ILE A 86 0.41 4.77 -0.84
C ILE A 86 -0.21 4.59 -2.22
N ARG A 87 -1.08 5.52 -2.63
CA ARG A 87 -1.51 5.60 -4.02
C ARG A 87 -0.34 6.09 -4.87
N GLN A 88 -0.05 5.43 -5.98
CA GLN A 88 0.96 5.87 -6.94
C GLN A 88 0.41 6.96 -7.87
N ASP A 89 1.30 7.80 -8.38
CA ASP A 89 1.01 8.84 -9.37
C ASP A 89 0.28 8.22 -10.58
N GLY A 90 -0.83 8.84 -11.00
CA GLY A 90 -1.73 8.29 -12.01
C GLY A 90 -2.84 7.36 -11.47
N GLY A 91 -2.95 7.20 -10.14
CA GLY A 91 -4.15 6.76 -9.44
C GLY A 91 -4.54 5.28 -9.56
N GLN A 92 -3.88 4.51 -10.43
CA GLN A 92 -4.25 3.11 -10.72
C GLN A 92 -3.62 2.08 -9.77
N GLN A 93 -2.46 2.36 -9.19
CA GLN A 93 -1.73 1.39 -8.39
C GLN A 93 -1.54 1.86 -6.95
N PHE A 94 -1.54 0.91 -6.02
CA PHE A 94 -1.42 1.17 -4.60
C PHE A 94 -0.29 0.31 -4.02
N TYR A 95 0.61 0.93 -3.27
CA TYR A 95 1.67 0.26 -2.55
C TYR A 95 1.25 0.04 -1.10
N VAL A 96 1.07 -1.21 -0.68
CA VAL A 96 0.68 -1.56 0.69
C VAL A 96 1.91 -1.48 1.58
N LEU A 97 1.96 -0.49 2.46
CA LEU A 97 3.10 -0.21 3.34
C LEU A 97 3.16 -1.18 4.51
N GLU A 98 2.12 -1.19 5.34
CA GLU A 98 2.09 -1.88 6.62
C GLU A 98 0.66 -2.17 7.08
N LYS A 99 0.55 -3.07 8.04
CA LYS A 99 -0.69 -3.38 8.76
C LYS A 99 -0.76 -2.49 10.00
N ILE A 100 -1.87 -1.78 10.18
CA ILE A 100 -2.07 -0.84 11.30
C ILE A 100 -2.87 -1.42 12.47
N GLY A 101 -3.54 -2.54 12.26
CA GLY A 101 -4.34 -3.22 13.27
C GLY A 101 -5.43 -4.04 12.60
N GLY A 102 -5.61 -5.30 13.01
CA GLY A 102 -6.76 -6.11 12.62
C GLY A 102 -7.56 -6.37 13.89
N ASP A 103 -8.88 -6.31 13.79
CA ASP A 103 -9.75 -6.73 14.88
C ASP A 103 -9.44 -8.19 15.21
N GLU A 104 -8.65 -8.41 16.28
CA GLU A 104 -8.59 -9.68 16.97
C GLU A 104 -9.89 -9.84 17.76
N ASP A 105 -11.00 -10.06 17.07
CA ASP A 105 -12.22 -10.57 17.68
C ASP A 105 -12.72 -11.78 16.87
N GLY A 106 -12.19 -12.95 17.26
CA GLY A 106 -12.55 -14.28 16.74
C GLY A 106 -11.53 -15.36 17.06
#